data_AF-A0A381WB64-F1
#
_entry.id   AF-A0A381WB64-F1
#
_cell.length_a   1.000
_cell.length_b   1.000
_cell.length_c   1.000
_cell.angle_alpha   90.00
_cell.angle_beta   90.00
_cell.angle_gamma   90.00
#
_symmetry.space_group_name_H-M   'P 1'
#
loop_
_entity.id
_entity.type
_entity.pdbx_description
1 polymer ?
#
loop_
_entity_poly.entity_id
_entity_poly.type
_entity_poly.pdbx_seq_one_letter_code
_entity_poly.pdbx_strand_id
1 'polypeptide(L)'
;MATNQLKKFINNRTIKCTSENKDRYNRYLSTCYLKKIDINSWLVKNGYAIAYRRYSKKYVLEEQHAEKNKLGIWQGTFQNPEEWRKKN
;
A
#
# COMPACT_ATOMS: atom_id res chain seq x y z
N MET A 1 -6.91 -1.77 -11.15
CA MET A 1 -7.15 -0.40 -10.65
C MET A 1 -5.92 0.23 -9.99
N ALA A 2 -5.34 -0.36 -8.94
CA ALA A 2 -4.20 0.23 -8.21
C ALA A 2 -3.01 0.62 -9.09
N THR A 3 -2.56 -0.25 -10.00
CA THR A 3 -1.44 0.02 -10.93
C THR A 3 -1.67 1.29 -11.76
N ASN A 4 -2.88 1.50 -12.28
CA ASN A 4 -3.19 2.65 -13.11
C ASN A 4 -3.21 3.94 -12.27
N GLN A 5 -3.72 3.86 -11.04
CA GLN A 5 -3.74 5.01 -10.13
C GLN A 5 -2.33 5.40 -9.69
N LEU A 6 -1.47 4.42 -9.41
CA LEU A 6 -0.07 4.67 -9.11
C LEU A 6 0.67 5.29 -10.30
N LYS A 7 0.47 4.78 -11.52
CA LYS A 7 1.05 5.37 -12.74
C LYS A 7 0.65 6.83 -12.91
N LYS A 8 -0.64 7.15 -12.74
CA LYS A 8 -1.15 8.52 -12.79
C LYS A 8 -0.57 9.40 -11.69
N PHE A 9 -0.44 8.87 -10.48
CA PHE A 9 0.12 9.62 -9.35
C PHE A 9 1.61 9.92 -9.53
N ILE A 10 2.40 8.95 -9.99
CA ILE A 10 3.83 9.16 -10.26
C ILE A 10 4.00 10.10 -11.45
N ASN A 11 3.22 9.92 -12.51
CA ASN A 11 3.24 10.74 -13.73
C ASN A 11 4.67 10.91 -14.31
N ASN A 12 5.40 9.80 -14.45
CA ASN A 12 6.80 9.74 -14.91
C ASN A 12 7.81 10.58 -14.11
N ARG A 13 7.45 11.04 -12.91
CA ARG A 13 8.37 11.75 -12.02
C ARG A 13 9.33 10.78 -11.32
N THR A 14 10.53 11.26 -11.03
CA THR A 14 11.55 10.49 -10.31
C THR A 14 11.09 10.14 -8.89
N ILE A 15 11.24 8.86 -8.54
CA ILE A 15 11.00 8.33 -7.20
C ILE A 15 12.33 8.01 -6.50
N LYS A 16 12.36 8.14 -5.18
CA LYS A 16 13.47 7.68 -4.34
C LYS A 16 12.97 6.58 -3.43
N CYS A 17 13.60 5.41 -3.47
CA CYS A 17 13.23 4.30 -2.59
C CYS A 17 14.34 4.04 -1.58
N THR A 18 13.96 3.85 -0.32
CA THR A 18 14.86 3.44 0.75
C THR A 18 14.53 2.01 1.14
N SER A 19 15.52 1.12 1.07
CA SER A 19 15.40 -0.30 1.43
C SER A 19 16.03 -0.52 2.79
N GLU A 20 15.29 -1.13 3.70
CA GLU A 20 15.80 -1.44 5.04
C GLU A 20 16.19 -2.92 5.18
N ASN A 21 15.55 -3.80 4.41
CA ASN A 21 15.77 -5.24 4.53
C ASN A 21 15.37 -6.00 3.26
N LYS A 22 15.65 -7.29 3.24
CA LYS A 22 15.08 -8.24 2.28
C LYS A 22 14.20 -9.26 2.99
N ASP A 23 13.18 -9.75 2.31
CA ASP A 23 12.36 -10.86 2.82
C ASP A 23 13.05 -12.22 2.62
N ARG A 24 12.41 -13.29 3.10
CA ARG A 24 12.87 -14.69 2.93
C ARG A 24 12.99 -15.14 1.48
N TYR A 25 12.43 -14.39 0.53
CA TYR A 25 12.49 -14.64 -0.90
C TYR A 25 13.50 -13.71 -1.59
N ASN A 26 14.38 -13.05 -0.83
CA ASN A 26 15.42 -12.14 -1.31
C ASN A 26 14.86 -10.89 -2.04
N ARG A 27 13.61 -10.51 -1.76
CA ARG A 27 12.99 -9.29 -2.32
C ARG A 27 13.26 -8.11 -1.41
N TYR A 28 13.61 -6.96 -2.00
CA TYR A 28 13.78 -5.72 -1.24
C TYR A 28 12.46 -5.25 -0.63
N LEU A 29 12.49 -4.98 0.68
CA LEU A 29 11.41 -4.31 1.41
C LEU A 29 11.76 -2.83 1.50
N SER A 30 11.10 -2.03 0.68
CA SER A 30 11.43 -0.61 0.51
C SER A 30 10.23 0.28 0.72
N THR A 31 10.47 1.48 1.25
CA THR A 31 9.52 2.59 1.18
C THR A 31 9.95 3.51 0.05
N CYS A 32 9.05 3.78 -0.89
CA CYS A 32 9.30 4.68 -2.01
C CYS A 32 8.64 6.04 -1.79
N TYR A 33 9.33 7.09 -2.19
CA TYR A 33 8.94 8.47 -2.01
C TYR A 33 8.90 9.20 -3.34
N LEU A 34 7.81 9.94 -3.56
CA LEU A 34 7.73 10.96 -4.60
C LEU A 34 7.93 12.32 -3.94
N LYS A 35 9.11 12.91 -4.14
CA LYS A 35 9.60 14.05 -3.34
C LYS A 35 9.61 13.69 -1.84
N LYS A 36 8.65 14.20 -1.07
CA LYS A 36 8.48 13.93 0.38
C LYS A 36 7.27 13.04 0.69
N ILE A 37 6.54 12.59 -0.33
CA ILE A 37 5.32 11.81 -0.16
C ILE A 37 5.66 10.33 -0.17
N ASP A 38 5.37 9.63 0.94
CA ASP A 38 5.42 8.17 1.02
C ASP A 38 4.33 7.57 0.11
N ILE A 39 4.76 6.87 -0.94
CA ILE A 39 3.88 6.27 -1.95
C ILE A 39 3.04 5.15 -1.33
N ASN A 40 3.59 4.38 -0.39
CA ASN A 40 2.87 3.29 0.26
C ASN A 40 1.74 3.87 1.14
N SER A 41 2.02 4.92 1.91
CA SER A 41 0.99 5.66 2.67
C SER A 41 -0.10 6.19 1.73
N TRP A 42 0.29 6.82 0.61
CA TRP A 42 -0.68 7.33 -0.37
C TRP A 42 -1.57 6.23 -0.96
N LEU A 43 -1.01 5.07 -1.30
CA LEU A 43 -1.78 3.93 -1.84
C LEU A 43 -2.81 3.43 -0.83
N VAL A 44 -2.41 3.25 0.42
CA VAL A 44 -3.31 2.76 1.48
C VAL A 44 -4.39 3.80 1.78
N LYS A 45 -4.01 5.07 1.93
CA LYS A 45 -4.94 6.18 2.24
C LYS A 45 -6.04 6.36 1.20
N ASN A 46 -5.74 6.08 -0.07
CA ASN A 46 -6.71 6.17 -1.17
C ASN A 46 -7.44 4.85 -1.46
N GLY A 47 -7.26 3.83 -0.61
CA GLY A 47 -7.96 2.54 -0.75
C GLY A 47 -7.47 1.68 -1.92
N TYR A 48 -6.22 1.86 -2.37
CA TYR A 48 -5.62 1.05 -3.43
C TYR A 48 -4.79 -0.12 -2.89
N ALA A 49 -4.51 -0.13 -1.59
CA ALA A 49 -3.79 -1.17 -0.88
C ALA A 49 -4.32 -1.29 0.56
N ILE A 50 -4.03 -2.41 1.22
CA ILE A 50 -4.32 -2.65 2.63
C ILE A 50 -3.04 -2.59 3.47
N ALA A 51 -3.15 -2.19 4.74
CA ALA A 51 -2.02 -2.16 5.64
C ALA A 51 -1.65 -3.57 6.08
N TYR A 52 -0.40 -3.98 5.88
CA TYR A 52 0.03 -5.33 6.26
C TYR A 52 0.43 -5.41 7.74
N ARG A 53 -0.59 -5.52 8.61
CA ARG A 53 -0.49 -5.39 10.06
C ARG A 53 0.45 -6.40 10.73
N ARG A 54 0.69 -7.55 10.09
CA ARG A 54 1.64 -8.58 10.58
C ARG A 54 3.08 -8.05 10.69
N TYR A 55 3.48 -7.15 9.80
CA TYR A 55 4.87 -6.66 9.73
C TYR A 55 5.01 -5.22 10.19
N SER A 56 3.99 -4.38 10.04
CA SER A 56 4.07 -2.99 10.46
C SER A 56 2.69 -2.39 10.73
N LYS A 57 2.64 -1.47 11.70
CA LYS A 57 1.46 -0.63 11.97
C LYS A 57 1.50 0.72 11.26
N LYS A 58 2.56 0.99 10.46
CA LYS A 58 2.85 2.31 9.87
C LYS A 58 1.71 2.91 9.05
N TYR A 59 0.88 2.09 8.40
CA TYR A 59 -0.19 2.54 7.50
C TYR A 59 -1.61 2.25 8.00
N VAL A 60 -1.77 1.88 9.27
CA VAL A 60 -3.08 1.49 9.84
C VAL A 60 -4.05 2.67 9.86
N LEU A 61 -3.57 3.88 10.16
CA LEU A 61 -4.42 5.07 10.21
C LEU A 61 -4.91 5.46 8.80
N GLU A 62 -4.07 5.31 7.79
CA GLU A 62 -4.42 5.50 6.39
C GLU A 62 -5.45 4.49 5.92
N GLU A 63 -5.34 3.24 6.35
CA GLU A 63 -6.30 2.19 6.03
C GLU A 63 -7.67 2.51 6.64
N GLN A 64 -7.70 2.88 7.92
CA GLN A 64 -8.92 3.29 8.62
C GLN A 64 -9.56 4.52 7.95
N HIS A 65 -8.75 5.46 7.47
CA HIS A 65 -9.24 6.60 6.70
C HIS A 65 -9.91 6.16 5.40
N ALA A 66 -9.27 5.27 4.64
CA ALA A 66 -9.82 4.77 3.38
C ALA A 66 -11.13 3.99 3.59
N GLU A 67 -11.19 3.16 4.65
CA GLU A 67 -12.37 2.40 5.04
C GLU A 67 -13.53 3.33 5.43
N LYS A 68 -13.29 4.28 6.35
CA LYS A 68 -14.30 5.25 6.82
C LYS A 68 -14.90 6.06 5.66
N ASN A 69 -14.08 6.42 4.68
CA ASN A 69 -14.50 7.23 3.53
C ASN A 69 -14.92 6.39 2.31
N LYS A 70 -14.98 5.05 2.44
CA LYS A 70 -15.34 4.14 1.34
C LYS A 70 -14.53 4.42 0.07
N LEU A 71 -13.20 4.46 0.18
CA LEU A 71 -12.30 4.75 -0.93
C LEU A 71 -11.80 3.46 -1.60
N GLY A 72 -11.65 3.48 -2.92
CA GLY A 72 -11.06 2.37 -3.68
C GLY A 72 -11.75 1.03 -3.40
N ILE A 73 -11.00 0.03 -2.96
CA ILE A 73 -11.53 -1.31 -2.66
C ILE A 73 -12.57 -1.30 -1.53
N TRP A 74 -12.57 -0.29 -0.66
CA TRP A 74 -13.51 -0.14 0.47
C TRP A 74 -14.90 0.35 0.03
N GLN A 75 -15.14 0.58 -1.27
CA GLN A 75 -16.47 0.83 -1.82
C GLN A 75 -17.34 -0.42 -1.86
N GLY A 76 -16.71 -1.60 -1.88
CA GLY A 76 -17.38 -2.89 -1.89
C GLY A 76 -16.89 -3.79 -0.77
N THR A 77 -17.26 -5.06 -0.87
CA THR A 77 -16.75 -6.11 0.01
C THR A 77 -15.60 -6.84 -0.67
N PHE A 78 -14.61 -7.23 0.11
CA PHE A 78 -13.51 -8.06 -0.36
C PHE A 78 -12.98 -8.90 0.80
N GLN A 79 -12.40 -10.05 0.49
CA GLN A 79 -11.72 -10.86 1.49
C GLN A 79 -10.34 -10.26 1.77
N ASN A 80 -9.95 -10.16 3.04
CA ASN A 80 -8.62 -9.70 3.39
C ASN A 80 -7.54 -10.59 2.72
N PRO A 81 -6.61 -10.01 1.95
CA PRO A 81 -5.55 -10.76 1.29
C PRO A 81 -4.70 -11.66 2.20
N GLU A 82 -4.47 -11.28 3.46
CA GLU A 82 -3.73 -12.15 4.40
C GLU A 82 -4.55 -13.39 4.76
N GLU A 83 -5.85 -13.23 5.02
CA GLU A 83 -6.73 -14.36 5.33
C GLU A 83 -6.87 -15.31 4.14
N TRP A 84 -6.98 -14.76 2.92
CA TRP A 84 -7.02 -15.57 1.71
C TRP A 84 -5.73 -16.40 1.54
N ARG A 85 -4.55 -15.80 1.78
CA ARG A 85 -3.24 -16.49 1.72
C ARG A 85 -3.00 -17.50 2.85
N LYS A 86 -3.76 -17.45 3.94
CA LYS A 86 -3.69 -18.46 5.01
C LYS A 86 -4.53 -19.69 4.68
N LYS A 87 -5.57 -19.52 3.85
CA LYS A 87 -6.50 -20.58 3.45
C LYS A 87 -6.04 -21.37 2.22
N ASN A 88 -5.06 -20.87 1.46
CA ASN A 88 -4.51 -21.46 0.23
C ASN A 88 -2.98 -21.48 0.32
#